data_AF-A0A512CYA8-F1
#
_entry.id   AF-A0A512CYA8-F1
#
_cell.length_a   1.000
_cell.length_b   1.000
_cell.length_c   1.000
_cell.angle_alpha   90.00
_cell.angle_beta   90.00
_cell.angle_gamma   90.00
#
_symmetry.space_group_name_H-M   'P 1'
#
loop_
_entity.id
_entity.type
_entity.pdbx_description
1 polymer ?
#
loop_
_entity_poly.entity_id
_entity_poly.type
_entity_poly.pdbx_seq_one_letter_code
_entity_poly.pdbx_strand_id
1 'polypeptide(L)'
;MTRYSFDGAGVSRERVALGHDPVELRECASLVAAATAGAMASTGSEGQALRTALARFRAVEAHAFDALADAASALGGRLDRSVAEARAVELFVTSGFAAVAASGPVRHGLPAAPTGVAGAG
;
A
#
# COMPACT_ATOMS: atom_id res chain seq x y z
N MET A 1 26.05 -1.18 3.35
CA MET A 1 24.98 -2.11 3.76
C MET A 1 23.68 -1.50 3.23
N THR A 2 23.37 -1.77 1.97
CA THR A 2 22.47 -0.93 1.15
C THR A 2 21.58 -1.80 0.27
N ARG A 3 21.11 -2.94 0.79
CA ARG A 3 20.39 -3.94 -0.03
C ARG A 3 18.87 -3.77 -0.04
N TYR A 4 18.29 -2.93 0.82
CA TYR A 4 16.84 -2.69 0.86
C TYR A 4 16.55 -1.25 1.28
N SER A 5 16.57 -0.30 0.34
CA SER A 5 15.96 1.02 0.56
C SER A 5 14.51 0.95 0.12
N PHE A 6 13.58 1.13 1.06
CA PHE A 6 12.16 1.26 0.73
C PHE A 6 11.90 2.69 0.24
N ASP A 7 11.45 2.84 -1.00
CA ASP A 7 11.06 4.15 -1.54
C ASP A 7 9.69 4.57 -0.99
N GLY A 8 9.69 5.08 0.24
CA GLY A 8 8.47 5.56 0.89
C GLY A 8 7.81 6.73 0.15
N ALA A 9 8.59 7.54 -0.57
CA ALA A 9 8.07 8.68 -1.31
C ALA A 9 7.32 8.24 -2.58
N GLY A 10 7.90 7.31 -3.35
CA GLY A 10 7.24 6.69 -4.50
C GLY A 10 5.97 5.95 -4.10
N VAL A 11 6.04 5.13 -3.05
CA VAL A 11 4.87 4.38 -2.56
C VAL A 11 3.76 5.32 -2.07
N SER A 12 4.09 6.42 -1.39
CA SER A 12 3.08 7.39 -0.97
C SER A 12 2.39 8.07 -2.16
N ARG A 13 3.15 8.36 -3.23
CA ARG A 13 2.62 8.98 -4.45
C ARG A 13 1.66 8.03 -5.19
N GLU A 14 2.06 6.78 -5.36
CA GLU A 14 1.23 5.74 -5.99
C GLU A 14 -0.03 5.43 -5.17
N ARG A 15 0.06 5.40 -3.84
CA ARG A 15 -1.12 5.23 -2.96
C ARG A 15 -2.14 6.34 -3.11
N VAL A 16 -1.69 7.57 -3.30
CA VAL A 16 -2.60 8.71 -3.54
C VAL A 16 -3.28 8.55 -4.91
N ALA A 17 -2.54 8.20 -5.96
CA ALA A 17 -3.12 7.96 -7.29
C ALA A 17 -4.16 6.82 -7.25
N LEU A 18 -3.77 5.65 -6.72
CA LEU A 18 -4.64 4.47 -6.56
C LEU A 18 -5.86 4.71 -5.66
N GLY A 19 -5.82 5.71 -4.78
CA GLY A 19 -6.97 6.08 -3.95
C GLY A 19 -8.09 6.76 -4.73
N HIS A 20 -7.77 7.41 -5.84
CA HIS A 20 -8.72 8.12 -6.70
C HIS A 20 -9.26 7.22 -7.83
N ASP A 21 -8.43 6.32 -8.36
CA ASP A 21 -8.78 5.45 -9.49
C ASP A 21 -10.13 4.70 -9.35
N PRO A 22 -10.49 4.08 -8.21
CA PRO A 22 -11.74 3.31 -8.12
C PRO A 22 -13.00 4.16 -8.26
N VAL A 23 -12.96 5.43 -7.83
CA VAL A 23 -14.09 6.35 -7.97
C VAL A 23 -14.20 6.80 -9.42
N GLU A 24 -13.09 7.21 -10.03
CA GLU A 24 -13.04 7.63 -11.43
C GLU A 24 -13.46 6.49 -12.39
N LEU A 25 -13.06 5.25 -12.11
CA LEU A 25 -13.46 4.08 -12.89
C LEU A 25 -14.96 3.80 -12.80
N ARG A 26 -15.56 3.95 -11.61
CA ARG A 26 -17.02 3.82 -11.43
C ARG A 26 -17.78 4.96 -12.10
N GLU A 27 -17.25 6.17 -12.09
CA GLU A 27 -17.80 7.30 -12.83
C GLU A 27 -17.75 7.03 -14.34
N CYS A 28 -16.63 6.53 -14.86
CA CYS A 28 -16.50 6.10 -16.26
C CYS A 28 -17.54 5.04 -16.63
N ALA A 29 -17.73 4.01 -15.79
CA ALA A 29 -18.76 2.99 -15.99
C ALA A 29 -20.16 3.60 -16.07
N SER A 30 -20.46 4.58 -15.21
CA SER A 30 -21.75 5.29 -15.19
C SER A 30 -21.98 6.11 -16.48
N LEU A 31 -20.94 6.78 -16.98
CA LEU A 31 -20.99 7.56 -18.22
C LEU A 31 -21.20 6.65 -19.43
N VAL A 32 -20.51 5.52 -19.50
CA VAL A 32 -20.69 4.52 -20.56
C VAL A 32 -22.11 3.96 -20.52
N ALA A 33 -22.65 3.66 -19.34
CA ALA A 33 -24.02 3.19 -19.16
C ALA A 33 -25.05 4.23 -19.62
N ALA A 34 -24.85 5.51 -19.30
CA ALA A 34 -25.72 6.60 -19.73
C ALA A 34 -25.66 6.82 -21.25
N ALA A 35 -24.45 6.84 -21.82
CA ALA A 35 -24.25 7.00 -23.26
C ALA A 35 -24.88 5.85 -24.06
N THR A 36 -24.70 4.60 -23.63
CA THR A 36 -25.34 3.45 -24.27
C THR A 36 -26.85 3.47 -24.14
N ALA A 37 -27.40 3.89 -22.99
CA ALA A 37 -28.84 4.06 -22.84
C ALA A 37 -29.39 5.12 -23.81
N GLY A 38 -28.71 6.26 -23.95
CA GLY A 38 -29.06 7.30 -24.92
C GLY A 38 -29.01 6.80 -26.37
N ALA A 39 -27.96 6.06 -26.72
CA ALA A 39 -27.81 5.45 -28.04
C ALA A 39 -28.90 4.39 -28.34
N MET A 40 -29.30 3.61 -27.34
CA MET A 40 -30.40 2.65 -27.46
C MET A 40 -31.76 3.35 -27.64
N ALA A 41 -31.98 4.48 -26.95
CA ALA A 41 -33.21 5.25 -27.05
C ALA A 41 -33.36 5.98 -28.40
N SER A 42 -32.24 6.36 -29.03
CA SER A 42 -32.24 6.97 -30.37
C SER A 42 -32.30 5.95 -31.50
N THR A 43 -32.21 4.64 -31.20
CA THR A 43 -32.31 3.62 -32.25
C THR A 43 -33.77 3.36 -32.60
N GLY A 44 -34.13 3.57 -33.88
CA GLY A 44 -35.47 3.28 -34.40
C GLY A 44 -35.86 1.80 -34.33
N SER A 45 -37.10 1.50 -34.73
CA SER A 45 -37.70 0.15 -34.69
C SER A 45 -36.89 -0.91 -35.45
N GLU A 46 -36.23 -0.53 -36.54
CA GLU A 46 -35.37 -1.40 -37.35
C GLU A 46 -34.02 -1.72 -36.69
N GLY A 47 -33.64 -0.96 -35.65
CA GLY A 47 -32.35 -1.04 -34.97
C GLY A 47 -32.20 -2.16 -33.94
N GLN A 48 -32.99 -3.23 -34.00
CA GLN A 48 -32.97 -4.30 -32.97
C GLN A 48 -31.59 -4.95 -32.81
N ALA A 49 -30.87 -5.17 -33.92
CA ALA A 49 -29.51 -5.72 -33.89
C ALA A 49 -28.52 -4.75 -33.21
N LEU A 50 -28.64 -3.45 -33.50
CA LEU A 50 -27.81 -2.41 -32.90
C LEU A 50 -28.10 -2.25 -31.40
N ARG A 51 -29.38 -2.27 -30.98
CA ARG A 51 -29.75 -2.29 -29.55
C ARG A 51 -29.18 -3.48 -28.81
N THR A 52 -29.16 -4.66 -29.44
CA THR A 52 -28.55 -5.88 -28.87
C THR A 52 -27.04 -5.75 -28.74
N ALA A 53 -26.37 -5.18 -29.75
CA ALA A 53 -24.93 -4.93 -29.72
C ALA A 53 -24.56 -3.92 -28.62
N LEU A 54 -25.31 -2.82 -28.49
CA LEU A 54 -25.12 -1.81 -27.45
C LEU A 54 -25.33 -2.38 -26.04
N ALA A 55 -26.31 -3.26 -25.86
CA ALA A 55 -26.54 -3.93 -24.59
C ALA A 55 -25.36 -4.84 -24.19
N ARG A 56 -24.80 -5.58 -25.15
CA ARG A 56 -23.60 -6.42 -24.93
C ARG A 56 -22.37 -5.57 -24.62
N PHE A 57 -22.16 -4.51 -25.39
CA PHE A 57 -21.06 -3.57 -25.16
C PHE A 57 -21.13 -2.98 -23.75
N ARG A 58 -22.30 -2.48 -23.35
CA ARG A 58 -22.52 -1.95 -21.99
C ARG A 58 -22.20 -2.98 -20.91
N ALA A 59 -22.63 -4.23 -21.08
CA ALA A 59 -22.40 -5.28 -20.08
C ALA A 59 -20.91 -5.62 -19.93
N VAL A 60 -20.17 -5.69 -21.05
CA VAL A 60 -18.73 -5.98 -21.03
C VAL A 60 -17.94 -4.83 -20.42
N GLU A 61 -18.20 -3.60 -20.85
CA GLU A 61 -17.46 -2.42 -20.37
C GLU A 61 -17.75 -2.13 -18.90
N ALA A 62 -19.01 -2.22 -18.45
CA ALA A 62 -19.33 -2.04 -17.04
C ALA A 62 -18.59 -3.05 -16.16
N HIS A 63 -18.55 -4.32 -16.58
CA HIS A 63 -17.80 -5.35 -15.85
C HIS A 63 -16.29 -5.10 -15.86
N ALA A 64 -15.74 -4.60 -16.97
CA ALA A 64 -14.32 -4.27 -17.06
C ALA A 64 -13.93 -3.12 -16.10
N PHE A 65 -14.74 -2.05 -16.05
CA PHE A 65 -14.51 -0.94 -15.12
C PHE A 65 -14.65 -1.38 -13.65
N ASP A 66 -15.65 -2.20 -13.32
CA ASP A 66 -15.80 -2.72 -11.95
C ASP A 66 -14.62 -3.61 -11.56
N ALA A 67 -14.17 -4.51 -12.45
CA ALA A 67 -13.02 -5.36 -12.21
C ALA A 67 -11.71 -4.56 -12.03
N LEU A 68 -11.53 -3.48 -12.80
CA LEU A 68 -10.40 -2.56 -12.66
C LEU A 68 -10.46 -1.82 -11.31
N ALA A 69 -11.64 -1.36 -10.89
CA ALA A 69 -11.82 -0.68 -9.61
C ALA A 69 -11.51 -1.61 -8.43
N ASP A 70 -11.94 -2.87 -8.49
CA ASP A 70 -11.65 -3.88 -7.48
C ASP A 70 -10.15 -4.23 -7.45
N ALA A 71 -9.52 -4.35 -8.61
CA ALA A 71 -8.07 -4.59 -8.72
C ALA A 71 -7.25 -3.43 -8.15
N ALA A 72 -7.63 -2.18 -8.45
CA ALA A 72 -7.01 -0.97 -7.91
C ALA A 72 -7.16 -0.92 -6.38
N SER A 73 -8.35 -1.21 -5.85
CA SER A 73 -8.61 -1.27 -4.40
C SER A 73 -7.76 -2.35 -3.71
N ALA A 74 -7.70 -3.55 -4.30
CA ALA A 74 -6.89 -4.65 -3.78
C ALA A 74 -5.40 -4.33 -3.78
N LEU A 75 -4.90 -3.66 -4.83
CA LEU A 75 -3.52 -3.20 -4.93
C LEU A 75 -3.22 -2.15 -3.86
N GLY A 76 -4.10 -1.16 -3.67
CA GLY A 76 -4.00 -0.17 -2.60
C GLY A 76 -3.90 -0.83 -1.21
N GLY A 77 -4.78 -1.78 -0.91
CA GLY A 77 -4.75 -2.52 0.36
C GLY A 77 -3.47 -3.34 0.57
N ARG A 78 -2.88 -3.89 -0.50
CA ARG A 78 -1.59 -4.60 -0.44
C ARG A 78 -0.42 -3.64 -0.20
N LEU A 79 -0.43 -2.46 -0.83
CA LEU A 79 0.57 -1.42 -0.61
C LEU A 79 0.52 -0.90 0.83
N ASP A 80 -0.68 -0.63 1.37
CA ASP A 80 -0.88 -0.20 2.75
C ASP A 80 -0.26 -1.18 3.75
N ARG A 81 -0.51 -2.48 3.54
CA ARG A 81 0.07 -3.54 4.36
C ARG A 81 1.59 -3.56 4.28
N SER A 82 2.14 -3.49 3.06
CA SER A 82 3.60 -3.48 2.85
C SER A 82 4.28 -2.28 3.52
N VAL A 83 3.66 -1.10 3.47
CA VAL A 83 4.17 0.11 4.16
C VAL A 83 4.12 -0.07 5.68
N ALA A 84 3.03 -0.62 6.21
CA ALA A 84 2.89 -0.87 7.64
C ALA A 84 3.93 -1.87 8.15
N GLU A 85 4.18 -2.95 7.41
CA GLU A 85 5.21 -3.94 7.71
C GLU A 85 6.62 -3.33 7.67
N ALA A 86 6.94 -2.54 6.63
CA ALA A 86 8.22 -1.85 6.54
C ALA A 86 8.45 -0.91 7.74
N ARG A 87 7.44 -0.12 8.11
CA ARG A 87 7.50 0.76 9.28
C ARG A 87 7.65 -0.01 10.59
N ALA A 88 6.99 -1.16 10.72
CA ALA A 88 7.14 -2.03 11.90
C ALA A 88 8.58 -2.56 12.03
N VAL A 89 9.19 -2.98 10.92
CA VAL A 89 10.59 -3.42 10.87
C VAL A 89 11.53 -2.26 11.23
N GLU A 90 11.33 -1.07 10.68
CA GLU A 90 12.14 0.11 11.01
C GLU A 90 12.08 0.45 12.50
N LEU A 91 10.89 0.45 13.10
CA LEU A 91 10.69 0.70 14.53
C LEU A 91 11.30 -0.40 15.40
N PHE A 92 11.17 -1.67 14.99
CA PHE A 92 11.78 -2.80 15.68
C PHE A 92 13.31 -2.70 15.68
N VAL A 93 13.91 -2.42 14.53
CA VAL A 93 15.37 -2.25 14.39
C VAL A 93 15.84 -1.05 15.22
N THR A 94 15.13 0.08 15.15
CA THR A 94 15.47 1.30 15.91
C THR A 94 15.41 1.06 17.41
N SER A 95 14.37 0.37 17.90
CA SER A 95 14.25 0.03 19.33
C SER A 95 15.30 -0.97 19.79
N GLY A 96 15.66 -1.95 18.95
CA GLY A 96 16.78 -2.86 19.19
C GLY A 96 18.12 -2.13 19.35
N PHE A 97 18.43 -1.19 18.44
CA PHE A 97 19.64 -0.37 18.56
C PHE A 97 19.62 0.51 19.81
N ALA A 98 18.48 1.09 20.16
CA ALA A 98 18.34 1.87 21.40
C ALA A 98 18.56 1.02 22.65
N ALA A 99 18.04 -0.22 22.67
CA ALA A 99 18.25 -1.16 23.77
C ALA A 99 19.71 -1.60 23.91
N VAL A 100 20.40 -1.87 22.79
CA VAL A 100 21.83 -2.19 22.79
C VAL A 100 22.68 -1.01 23.29
N ALA A 101 22.37 0.21 22.84
CA ALA A 101 23.05 1.42 23.30
C ALA A 101 22.83 1.67 24.79
N ALA A 102 21.64 1.38 25.32
CA ALA A 102 21.32 1.51 26.75
C ALA A 102 21.95 0.42 27.63
N SER A 103 22.28 -0.74 27.07
CA SER A 103 22.80 -1.89 27.83
C SER A 103 24.25 -1.71 28.30
N GLY A 104 25.00 -0.75 27.73
CA GLY A 104 26.36 -0.39 28.15
C GLY A 104 27.40 -1.53 28.10
N PRO A 105 28.70 -1.23 28.11
CA PRO A 105 29.69 -2.29 28.28
C PRO A 105 29.55 -2.88 29.70
N VAL A 106 29.27 -4.19 29.78
CA VAL A 106 29.48 -4.96 31.01
C VAL A 106 30.95 -4.78 31.38
N ARG A 107 31.22 -3.99 32.43
CA ARG A 107 32.52 -3.97 33.09
C ARG A 107 32.72 -5.35 33.72
N HIS A 108 33.30 -6.29 32.97
CA HIS A 108 33.86 -7.50 33.56
C HIS A 108 34.87 -7.06 34.62
N GLY A 109 34.60 -7.49 35.85
CA GLY A 109 35.15 -6.91 37.06
C GLY A 109 36.67 -6.98 37.15
N LEU A 110 37.24 -5.95 37.79
CA LEU A 110 38.48 -6.11 38.52
C LEU A 110 38.12 -6.52 39.96
N PRO A 111 38.55 -7.69 40.46
CA PRO A 111 38.32 -8.06 41.84
C PRO A 111 39.08 -7.10 42.77
N ALA A 112 38.43 -6.71 43.86
CA ALA A 112 38.93 -5.79 44.87
C ALA A 112 40.31 -6.23 45.39
N ALA A 113 41.30 -5.36 45.32
CA ALA A 113 42.55 -5.55 46.03
C ALA A 113 42.30 -5.34 47.53
N PRO A 114 42.67 -6.29 48.41
CA PRO A 114 42.56 -6.10 49.85
C PRO A 114 43.60 -5.06 50.29
N THR A 115 43.16 -3.94 50.84
CA THR A 115 44.03 -3.05 51.61
C THR A 115 44.40 -3.73 52.93
N GLY A 116 45.40 -4.60 52.85
CA GLY A 116 46.10 -5.17 53.99
C GLY A 116 47.14 -4.20 54.53
N VAL A 117 47.04 -3.91 55.82
CA VAL A 117 47.98 -3.15 56.65
C VAL A 117 49.35 -3.84 56.69
N ALA A 118 50.45 -3.10 56.50
CA ALA A 118 51.75 -3.45 57.06
C ALA A 118 52.65 -2.20 57.14
N GLY A 119 53.05 -1.85 58.37
CA GLY A 119 54.10 -0.86 58.63
C GLY A 119 55.50 -1.45 58.46
N ALA A 120 56.47 -0.56 58.21
CA ALA A 120 57.92 -0.67 58.48
C ALA A 120 58.55 0.60 57.86
N GLY A 121 59.38 1.40 58.52
CA GLY A 121 59.95 1.40 59.86
C GLY A 121 60.58 2.76 60.13
#